data_AF-A0A7W9CJW2-F1
#
_entry.id   AF-A0A7W9CJW2-F1
#
_cell.length_a   1.000
_cell.length_b   1.000
_cell.length_c   1.000
_cell.angle_alpha   90.00
_cell.angle_beta   90.00
_cell.angle_gamma   90.00
#
_symmetry.space_group_name_H-M   'P 1'
#
loop_
_entity.id
_entity.type
_entity.pdbx_description
1 polymer ?
#
loop_
_entity_poly.entity_id
_entity_poly.type
_entity_poly.pdbx_seq_one_letter_code
_entity_poly.pdbx_strand_id
1 'polypeptide(L)'
;MNWQTFDLNIPDVASATDEELEALFPELDGRWSRQTHALIKAHGATGLDLDQNWAGVPQWWACPCCLRAKVELVRMNTNGVLMAHLHEHHDHIHEYMAHRLQARYGKEWPRGIPPGTYELEHSGSVMIERFQRTLVCEECNTADAEAKSRSSRIDAYFSFRLGEIASFIKPHPNRKHDVDADQAQEIWETERSDFQQRIALADHLLEHIHQGAITRERTRGVPGWPFSYDAMAHQALMRADGAYDAIGVARDALVNRSIARDGVGASRPRTDKAGPRPTPQEVAAHDGGQYPANWVLAGPDWRCAACDRDRADILRRSRKSGRRWSGDIRPHTTYLYGPCPTSCQADAVVVAHESRFICDCCASLLGWLRSQEAGAAPRALGLTLEDMRLCSDAGPNRQHIPDLERLRTAAAAAEKVAPSITAYHGRLAVAIAPRQTYHYFLGRKPGDWAFAWREVVGRYGRMSQGETLDAARDRMRTLTSLADRLAPLDSGPTPLPSPQGSPSAEAIRAFSADVLPRINWG
;
A
#
# COMPACT_ATOMS: atom_id res chain seq x y z
N MET A 1 -7.54 -26.77 33.81
CA MET A 1 -7.85 -25.56 33.04
C MET A 1 -9.07 -25.90 32.19
N ASN A 2 -10.19 -25.19 32.35
CA ASN A 2 -11.38 -25.45 31.56
C ASN A 2 -11.31 -24.58 30.30
N TRP A 3 -11.24 -25.23 29.14
CA TRP A 3 -11.22 -24.54 27.85
C TRP A 3 -12.65 -24.29 27.36
N GLN A 4 -12.89 -23.12 26.77
CA GLN A 4 -14.07 -22.85 25.96
C GLN A 4 -13.67 -22.98 24.49
N THR A 5 -14.49 -23.67 23.70
CA THR A 5 -14.28 -23.87 22.26
C THR A 5 -15.38 -23.16 21.49
N PHE A 6 -15.01 -22.51 20.39
CA PHE A 6 -15.93 -21.94 19.41
C PHE A 6 -15.45 -22.31 18.00
N ASP A 7 -16.39 -22.56 17.10
CA ASP A 7 -16.09 -22.84 15.69
C ASP A 7 -16.37 -21.59 14.87
N LEU A 8 -15.37 -21.15 14.10
CA LEU A 8 -15.49 -20.03 13.16
C LEU A 8 -15.43 -20.58 11.74
N ASN A 9 -16.54 -20.50 11.01
CA ASN A 9 -16.61 -20.90 9.60
C ASN A 9 -16.32 -19.69 8.72
N ILE A 10 -15.24 -19.77 7.93
CA ILE A 10 -14.88 -18.74 6.94
C ILE A 10 -15.39 -19.23 5.59
N PRO A 11 -16.36 -18.54 4.95
CA PRO A 11 -16.90 -18.98 3.66
C PRO A 11 -15.85 -18.87 2.56
N ASP A 12 -15.92 -19.76 1.57
CA ASP A 12 -15.14 -19.63 0.34
C ASP A 12 -15.78 -18.57 -0.58
N VAL A 13 -15.48 -17.31 -0.28
CA VAL A 13 -15.99 -16.15 -1.01
C VAL A 13 -15.55 -16.14 -2.48
N ALA A 14 -14.42 -16.77 -2.80
CA ALA A 14 -13.90 -16.76 -4.16
C ALA A 14 -14.77 -17.58 -5.12
N SER A 15 -15.31 -18.72 -4.65
CA SER A 15 -16.11 -19.64 -5.47
C SER A 15 -17.62 -19.51 -5.29
N ALA A 16 -18.10 -18.77 -4.28
CA ALA A 16 -19.52 -18.61 -4.01
C ALA A 16 -20.32 -18.06 -5.22
N THR A 17 -21.61 -18.36 -5.36
CA THR A 17 -22.46 -17.66 -6.33
C THR A 17 -22.81 -16.25 -5.85
N ASP A 18 -23.36 -15.42 -6.71
CA ASP A 18 -23.81 -14.08 -6.31
C ASP A 18 -24.97 -14.15 -5.31
N GLU A 19 -25.87 -15.14 -5.45
CA GLU A 19 -26.95 -15.41 -4.48
C GLU A 19 -26.41 -15.86 -3.12
N GLU A 20 -25.36 -16.68 -3.11
CA GLU A 20 -24.68 -17.10 -1.88
C GLU A 20 -24.00 -15.92 -1.19
N LEU A 21 -23.34 -15.02 -1.95
CA LEU A 21 -22.77 -13.80 -1.39
C LEU A 21 -23.85 -12.88 -0.81
N GLU A 22 -24.99 -12.73 -1.47
CA GLU A 22 -26.11 -11.95 -0.95
C GLU A 22 -26.71 -12.54 0.33
N ALA A 23 -26.77 -13.87 0.44
CA ALA A 23 -27.20 -14.52 1.66
C ALA A 23 -26.19 -14.37 2.81
N LEU A 24 -24.88 -14.42 2.50
CA LEU A 24 -23.79 -14.29 3.49
C LEU A 24 -23.61 -12.84 3.97
N PHE A 25 -23.81 -11.87 3.08
CA PHE A 25 -23.55 -10.45 3.34
C PHE A 25 -24.75 -9.57 2.96
N PRO A 26 -25.95 -9.81 3.54
CA PRO A 26 -27.19 -9.17 3.09
C PRO A 26 -27.19 -7.64 3.25
N GLU A 27 -26.37 -7.13 4.16
CA GLU A 27 -26.21 -5.70 4.39
C GLU A 27 -25.29 -5.04 3.37
N LEU A 28 -24.30 -5.75 2.83
CA LEU A 28 -23.30 -5.18 1.93
C LEU A 28 -23.85 -5.02 0.52
N ASP A 29 -23.22 -4.10 -0.21
CA ASP A 29 -23.48 -3.86 -1.61
C ASP A 29 -22.25 -4.23 -2.44
N GLY A 30 -22.45 -4.43 -3.72
CA GLY A 30 -21.40 -4.82 -4.65
C GLY A 30 -21.99 -5.28 -5.97
N ARG A 31 -21.12 -5.58 -6.93
CA ARG A 31 -21.52 -6.01 -8.29
C ARG A 31 -22.45 -7.23 -8.27
N TRP A 32 -22.34 -8.08 -7.26
CA TRP A 32 -23.11 -9.32 -7.08
C TRP A 32 -24.50 -9.09 -6.48
N SER A 33 -24.75 -7.92 -5.87
CA SER A 33 -25.99 -7.67 -5.14
C SER A 33 -27.19 -7.47 -6.07
N ARG A 34 -28.37 -7.90 -5.62
CA ARG A 34 -29.64 -7.61 -6.29
C ARG A 34 -29.90 -6.12 -6.50
N GLN A 35 -29.51 -5.26 -5.55
CA GLN A 35 -29.65 -3.80 -5.70
C GLN A 35 -28.85 -3.29 -6.90
N THR A 36 -27.57 -3.65 -6.98
CA THR A 36 -26.70 -3.21 -8.08
C THR A 36 -27.18 -3.76 -9.43
N HIS A 37 -27.59 -5.03 -9.50
CA HIS A 37 -28.21 -5.61 -10.71
C HIS A 37 -29.48 -4.87 -11.14
N ALA A 38 -30.34 -4.48 -10.20
CA ALA A 38 -31.55 -3.71 -10.49
C ALA A 38 -31.21 -2.31 -11.04
N LEU A 39 -30.17 -1.66 -10.52
CA LEU A 39 -29.72 -0.34 -10.99
C LEU A 39 -29.16 -0.40 -12.41
N ILE A 40 -28.30 -1.39 -12.72
CA ILE A 40 -27.79 -1.61 -14.09
C ILE A 40 -28.94 -1.73 -15.08
N LYS A 41 -29.94 -2.55 -14.75
CA LYS A 41 -31.13 -2.76 -15.59
C LYS A 41 -31.98 -1.50 -15.72
N ALA A 42 -32.24 -0.80 -14.62
CA ALA A 42 -33.07 0.41 -14.61
C ALA A 42 -32.48 1.56 -15.44
N HIS A 43 -31.15 1.68 -15.46
CA HIS A 43 -30.44 2.72 -16.21
C HIS A 43 -30.02 2.26 -17.63
N GLY A 44 -30.27 1.01 -18.02
CA GLY A 44 -29.86 0.47 -19.31
C GLY A 44 -28.34 0.50 -19.50
N ALA A 45 -27.58 0.31 -18.42
CA ALA A 45 -26.14 0.44 -18.44
C ALA A 45 -25.47 -0.74 -19.16
N THR A 46 -24.41 -0.44 -19.92
CA THR A 46 -23.59 -1.44 -20.63
C THR A 46 -22.41 -1.94 -19.81
N GLY A 47 -22.14 -1.31 -18.66
CA GLY A 47 -21.12 -1.70 -17.70
C GLY A 47 -21.30 -1.00 -16.35
N LEU A 48 -20.44 -1.35 -15.39
CA LEU A 48 -20.44 -0.84 -14.02
C LEU A 48 -19.04 -0.35 -13.61
N ASP A 49 -18.99 0.80 -12.95
CA ASP A 49 -17.80 1.33 -12.29
C ASP A 49 -18.15 1.60 -10.83
N LEU A 50 -17.69 0.72 -9.93
CA LEU A 50 -18.10 0.66 -8.52
C LEU A 50 -16.85 0.47 -7.66
N ASP A 51 -16.60 1.39 -6.72
CA ASP A 51 -15.40 1.40 -5.89
C ASP A 51 -15.54 0.65 -4.55
N GLN A 52 -14.42 0.51 -3.83
CA GLN A 52 -14.39 -0.17 -2.55
C GLN A 52 -15.21 0.54 -1.47
N ASN A 53 -15.33 1.88 -1.52
CA ASN A 53 -16.09 2.62 -0.52
C ASN A 53 -17.59 2.37 -0.68
N TRP A 54 -18.08 2.29 -1.92
CA TRP A 54 -19.45 1.88 -2.22
C TRP A 54 -19.76 0.49 -1.69
N ALA A 55 -18.88 -0.48 -2.00
CA ALA A 55 -19.02 -1.86 -1.55
C ALA A 55 -18.88 -2.01 -0.03
N GLY A 56 -18.09 -1.15 0.60
CA GLY A 56 -17.78 -1.18 2.03
C GLY A 56 -18.87 -0.63 2.94
N VAL A 57 -19.92 -0.01 2.39
CA VAL A 57 -21.05 0.51 3.18
C VAL A 57 -22.36 -0.22 2.86
N PRO A 58 -23.33 -0.25 3.79
CA PRO A 58 -24.55 -1.01 3.59
C PRO A 58 -25.39 -0.57 2.38
N GLN A 59 -26.30 -1.41 1.91
CA GLN A 59 -27.22 -1.09 0.80
C GLN A 59 -28.13 0.10 1.12
N TRP A 60 -28.52 0.26 2.39
CA TRP A 60 -29.34 1.36 2.89
C TRP A 60 -28.56 2.65 3.17
N TRP A 61 -27.24 2.66 2.95
CA TRP A 61 -26.43 3.84 3.18
C TRP A 61 -26.96 5.04 2.36
N ALA A 62 -27.04 6.19 3.01
CA ALA A 62 -27.39 7.45 2.38
C ALA A 62 -26.25 8.44 2.64
N CYS A 63 -26.04 9.35 1.68
CA CYS A 63 -24.99 10.35 1.83
C CYS A 63 -25.30 11.28 3.02
N PRO A 64 -24.41 11.41 4.03
CA PRO A 64 -24.67 12.25 5.19
C PRO A 64 -24.73 13.75 4.86
N CYS A 65 -24.30 14.14 3.65
CA CYS A 65 -24.37 15.52 3.16
C CYS A 65 -25.69 15.80 2.43
N CYS A 66 -25.94 15.12 1.30
CA CYS A 66 -27.13 15.40 0.47
C CYS A 66 -28.34 14.51 0.77
N LEU A 67 -28.24 13.57 1.72
CA LEU A 67 -29.27 12.62 2.17
C LEU A 67 -29.84 11.66 1.12
N ARG A 68 -29.39 11.76 -0.15
CA ARG A 68 -29.70 10.80 -1.21
C ARG A 68 -29.25 9.39 -0.85
N ALA A 69 -30.13 8.42 -1.07
CA ALA A 69 -29.84 6.98 -0.93
C ALA A 69 -29.02 6.48 -2.14
N LYS A 70 -28.33 5.34 -2.00
CA LYS A 70 -27.52 4.74 -3.09
C LYS A 70 -28.21 4.71 -4.45
N VAL A 71 -29.48 4.33 -4.51
CA VAL A 71 -30.26 4.27 -5.76
C VAL A 71 -30.38 5.62 -6.49
N GLU A 72 -30.26 6.73 -5.76
CA GLU A 72 -30.29 8.10 -6.29
C GLU A 72 -28.88 8.68 -6.56
N LEU A 73 -27.82 7.98 -6.13
CA LEU A 73 -26.43 8.43 -6.26
C LEU A 73 -25.77 7.94 -7.54
N VAL A 74 -26.21 6.80 -8.08
CA VAL A 74 -25.63 6.27 -9.31
C VAL A 74 -25.87 7.20 -10.49
N ARG A 75 -24.87 7.32 -11.38
CA ARG A 75 -24.96 8.19 -12.55
C ARG A 75 -24.34 7.52 -13.77
N MET A 76 -25.01 7.66 -14.91
CA MET A 76 -24.47 7.22 -16.19
C MET A 76 -23.36 8.16 -16.68
N ASN A 77 -22.24 7.58 -17.12
CA ASN A 77 -21.21 8.32 -17.85
C ASN A 77 -21.48 8.32 -19.36
N THR A 78 -20.67 9.07 -20.12
CA THR A 78 -20.83 9.23 -21.58
C THR A 78 -20.61 7.93 -22.37
N ASN A 79 -20.03 6.91 -21.76
CA ASN A 79 -19.72 5.63 -22.40
C ASN A 79 -20.79 4.56 -22.11
N GLY A 80 -21.89 4.91 -21.44
CA GLY A 80 -22.93 3.96 -21.07
C GLY A 80 -22.62 3.15 -19.80
N VAL A 81 -21.59 3.53 -19.04
CA VAL A 81 -21.23 2.84 -17.79
C VAL A 81 -21.87 3.55 -16.60
N LEU A 82 -22.47 2.76 -15.69
CA LEU A 82 -23.06 3.24 -14.45
C LEU A 82 -21.95 3.47 -13.41
N MET A 83 -21.81 4.70 -12.93
CA MET A 83 -20.85 5.08 -11.88
C MET A 83 -21.49 4.99 -10.49
N ALA A 84 -20.80 4.35 -9.56
CA ALA A 84 -21.20 4.11 -8.18
C ALA A 84 -19.97 4.29 -7.26
N HIS A 85 -19.61 5.54 -6.99
CA HIS A 85 -18.41 5.91 -6.23
C HIS A 85 -18.74 6.69 -4.97
N LEU A 86 -18.01 6.39 -3.89
CA LEU A 86 -18.06 7.13 -2.63
C LEU A 86 -16.65 7.60 -2.26
N HIS A 87 -16.54 8.78 -1.67
CA HIS A 87 -15.24 9.40 -1.37
C HIS A 87 -15.13 9.69 0.11
N GLU A 88 -13.93 9.51 0.66
CA GLU A 88 -13.59 10.04 1.96
C GLU A 88 -13.40 11.56 1.84
N HIS A 89 -14.40 12.31 2.28
CA HIS A 89 -14.30 13.75 2.45
C HIS A 89 -13.48 14.04 3.70
N HIS A 90 -12.34 14.70 3.53
CA HIS A 90 -11.44 15.07 4.60
C HIS A 90 -11.08 16.55 4.51
N ASP A 91 -10.69 17.13 5.64
CA ASP A 91 -10.28 18.52 5.68
C ASP A 91 -8.87 18.66 5.10
N HIS A 92 -8.71 19.44 4.03
CA HIS A 92 -7.42 19.62 3.39
C HIS A 92 -6.41 20.33 4.30
N ILE A 93 -6.86 21.01 5.37
CA ILE A 93 -5.95 21.60 6.37
C ILE A 93 -5.08 20.53 7.05
N HIS A 94 -5.52 19.26 7.06
CA HIS A 94 -4.71 18.13 7.52
C HIS A 94 -3.37 18.03 6.77
N GLU A 95 -3.32 18.40 5.49
CA GLU A 95 -2.11 18.31 4.68
C GLU A 95 -1.13 19.48 4.91
N TYR A 96 -1.59 20.54 5.57
CA TYR A 96 -0.87 21.80 5.69
C TYR A 96 0.49 21.64 6.38
N MET A 97 0.54 20.96 7.54
CA MET A 97 1.78 20.79 8.30
C MET A 97 2.82 19.97 7.53
N ALA A 98 2.41 18.83 6.95
CA ALA A 98 3.27 18.00 6.12
C ALA A 98 3.83 18.78 4.92
N HIS A 99 3.02 19.58 4.23
CA HIS A 99 3.47 20.40 3.11
C HIS A 99 4.44 21.51 3.55
N ARG A 100 4.22 22.15 4.70
CA ARG A 100 5.15 23.15 5.26
C ARG A 100 6.49 22.54 5.65
N LEU A 101 6.50 21.35 6.26
CA LEU A 101 7.73 20.61 6.58
C LEU A 101 8.45 20.15 5.30
N GLN A 102 7.71 19.66 4.31
CA GLN A 102 8.27 19.29 3.02
C GLN A 102 8.89 20.48 2.28
N ALA A 103 8.26 21.66 2.34
CA ALA A 103 8.80 22.88 1.76
C ALA A 103 10.10 23.31 2.46
N ARG A 104 10.21 23.10 3.78
CA ARG A 104 11.37 23.49 4.59
C ARG A 104 12.54 22.52 4.49
N TYR A 105 12.29 21.21 4.51
CA TYR A 105 13.33 20.17 4.62
C TYR A 105 13.39 19.22 3.41
N GLY A 106 12.52 19.40 2.41
CA GLY A 106 12.42 18.50 1.26
C GLY A 106 11.59 17.24 1.53
N LYS A 107 11.61 16.30 0.59
CA LYS A 107 10.79 15.06 0.65
C LYS A 107 11.17 14.13 1.81
N GLU A 108 12.41 14.20 2.27
CA GLU A 108 12.93 13.43 3.41
C GLU A 108 12.78 14.20 4.73
N TRP A 109 11.86 15.17 4.81
CA TRP A 109 11.63 15.98 6.01
C TRP A 109 11.47 15.18 7.32
N PRO A 110 10.93 13.93 7.35
CA PRO A 110 10.88 13.16 8.59
C PRO A 110 12.26 12.91 9.22
N ARG A 111 13.33 12.92 8.42
CA ARG A 111 14.72 12.81 8.89
C ARG A 111 15.33 14.14 9.28
N GLY A 112 14.74 15.25 8.83
CA GLY A 112 15.21 16.62 9.08
C GLY A 112 14.66 17.24 10.37
N ILE A 113 13.67 16.61 11.02
CA ILE A 113 13.10 17.07 12.29
C ILE A 113 13.73 16.34 13.48
N PRO A 114 13.72 16.95 14.70
CA PRO A 114 14.27 16.32 15.89
C PRO A 114 13.62 14.95 16.19
N PRO A 115 14.39 13.94 16.66
CA PRO A 115 13.84 12.63 17.01
C PRO A 115 12.69 12.73 18.03
N GLY A 116 11.65 11.92 17.85
CA GLY A 116 10.49 11.90 18.74
C GLY A 116 9.45 12.99 18.49
N THR A 117 9.61 13.82 17.46
CA THR A 117 8.64 14.86 17.07
C THR A 117 7.75 14.48 15.88
N TYR A 118 8.10 13.42 15.13
CA TYR A 118 7.38 13.02 13.91
C TYR A 118 5.87 12.75 14.13
N GLU A 119 5.52 12.10 15.24
CA GLU A 119 4.12 11.81 15.58
C GLU A 119 3.30 13.08 15.84
N LEU A 120 3.96 14.19 16.21
CA LEU A 120 3.30 15.47 16.47
C LEU A 120 2.84 16.15 15.19
N GLU A 121 3.47 15.87 14.04
CA GLU A 121 2.92 16.35 12.76
C GLU A 121 1.54 15.72 12.57
N HIS A 122 1.43 14.40 12.59
CA HIS A 122 0.16 13.73 12.39
C HIS A 122 -0.90 14.12 13.44
N SER A 123 -0.54 14.11 14.73
CA SER A 123 -1.47 14.54 15.80
C SER A 123 -1.84 16.02 15.68
N GLY A 124 -0.90 16.89 15.34
CA GLY A 124 -1.14 18.31 15.10
C GLY A 124 -2.08 18.55 13.94
N SER A 125 -1.87 17.84 12.82
CA SER A 125 -2.71 17.88 11.64
C SER A 125 -4.16 17.49 11.96
N VAL A 126 -4.38 16.47 12.80
CA VAL A 126 -5.74 16.09 13.27
C VAL A 126 -6.34 17.15 14.20
N MET A 127 -5.56 17.77 15.10
CA MET A 127 -6.07 18.79 16.03
C MET A 127 -6.60 20.04 15.31
N ILE A 128 -6.04 20.40 14.15
CA ILE A 128 -6.43 21.60 13.40
C ILE A 128 -7.60 21.37 12.44
N GLU A 129 -8.04 20.13 12.23
CA GLU A 129 -9.18 19.80 11.36
C GLU A 129 -10.49 20.46 11.85
N ARG A 130 -11.30 20.96 10.91
CA ARG A 130 -12.61 21.55 11.17
C ARG A 130 -13.72 20.50 11.29
N PHE A 131 -13.49 19.29 10.78
CA PHE A 131 -14.43 18.18 10.78
C PHE A 131 -13.72 16.83 10.61
N GLN A 132 -14.34 15.77 11.12
CA GLN A 132 -13.85 14.40 10.96
C GLN A 132 -14.02 13.89 9.53
N ARG A 133 -13.09 13.04 9.09
CA ARG A 133 -13.18 12.33 7.81
C ARG A 133 -14.48 11.54 7.72
N THR A 134 -15.20 11.69 6.62
CA THR A 134 -16.53 11.08 6.45
C THR A 134 -16.73 10.66 5.01
N LEU A 135 -17.33 9.49 4.78
CA LEU A 135 -17.72 9.07 3.43
C LEU A 135 -18.89 9.94 2.90
N VAL A 136 -18.76 10.41 1.66
CA VAL A 136 -19.78 11.17 0.93
C VAL A 136 -19.93 10.63 -0.49
N CYS A 137 -20.98 11.02 -1.20
CA CYS A 137 -21.12 10.67 -2.60
C CYS A 137 -20.17 11.50 -3.50
N GLU A 138 -19.84 10.97 -4.68
CA GLU A 138 -19.05 11.65 -5.72
C GLU A 138 -19.48 13.11 -5.96
N GLU A 139 -20.78 13.37 -5.99
CA GLU A 139 -21.30 14.69 -6.33
C GLU A 139 -21.12 15.72 -5.20
N CYS A 140 -21.22 15.29 -3.93
CA CYS A 140 -20.90 16.16 -2.78
C CYS A 140 -19.40 16.43 -2.71
N ASN A 141 -18.56 15.41 -2.97
CA ASN A 141 -17.11 15.57 -3.05
C ASN A 141 -16.70 16.54 -4.17
N THR A 142 -17.34 16.43 -5.34
CA THR A 142 -17.09 17.33 -6.48
C THR A 142 -17.57 18.76 -6.19
N ALA A 143 -18.69 18.93 -5.46
CA ALA A 143 -19.23 20.26 -5.14
C ALA A 143 -18.26 21.14 -4.35
N ASP A 144 -17.50 20.56 -3.41
CA ASP A 144 -16.44 21.27 -2.67
C ASP A 144 -15.35 21.80 -3.62
N ALA A 145 -14.83 20.95 -4.50
CA ALA A 145 -13.81 21.32 -5.48
C ALA A 145 -14.35 22.35 -6.50
N GLU A 146 -15.59 22.19 -6.93
CA GLU A 146 -16.25 23.09 -7.87
C GLU A 146 -16.44 24.49 -7.28
N ALA A 147 -16.91 24.59 -6.03
CA ALA A 147 -17.03 25.85 -5.31
C ALA A 147 -15.68 26.61 -5.24
N LYS A 148 -14.60 25.90 -4.87
CA LYS A 148 -13.24 26.47 -4.85
C LYS A 148 -12.77 26.91 -6.23
N SER A 149 -13.03 26.11 -7.27
CA SER A 149 -12.61 26.45 -8.64
C SER A 149 -13.25 27.74 -9.18
N ARG A 150 -14.43 28.08 -8.67
CA ARG A 150 -15.19 29.28 -9.06
C ARG A 150 -14.81 30.53 -8.25
N SER A 151 -13.98 30.40 -7.22
CA SER A 151 -13.50 31.54 -6.42
C SER A 151 -12.00 31.49 -6.14
N SER A 152 -11.30 32.55 -6.54
CA SER A 152 -9.87 32.72 -6.20
C SER A 152 -9.62 33.13 -4.74
N ARG A 153 -10.68 33.37 -3.95
CA ARG A 153 -10.57 33.87 -2.56
C ARG A 153 -10.50 32.76 -1.52
N ILE A 154 -11.00 31.57 -1.85
CA ILE A 154 -11.04 30.42 -0.94
C ILE A 154 -9.65 29.80 -0.89
N ASP A 155 -9.12 29.59 0.30
CA ASP A 155 -7.80 28.98 0.48
C ASP A 155 -7.79 27.52 -0.01
N ALA A 156 -6.69 27.08 -0.62
CA ALA A 156 -6.55 25.73 -1.16
C ALA A 156 -6.61 24.63 -0.06
N TYR A 157 -6.23 24.97 1.17
CA TYR A 157 -6.29 24.07 2.33
C TYR A 157 -7.62 24.16 3.09
N PHE A 158 -8.51 25.07 2.75
CA PHE A 158 -9.84 25.10 3.35
C PHE A 158 -10.71 24.03 2.70
N SER A 159 -11.48 23.26 3.47
CA SER A 159 -12.55 22.39 2.95
C SER A 159 -13.87 22.69 3.66
N PHE A 160 -14.98 22.60 2.93
CA PHE A 160 -16.31 22.83 3.49
C PHE A 160 -16.78 21.63 4.34
N ARG A 161 -17.38 21.88 5.50
CA ARG A 161 -18.05 20.84 6.31
C ARG A 161 -19.28 20.31 5.57
N LEU A 162 -19.78 19.13 5.95
CA LEU A 162 -20.97 18.55 5.30
C LEU A 162 -22.20 19.47 5.35
N GLY A 163 -22.46 20.10 6.51
CA GLY A 163 -23.56 21.07 6.63
C GLY A 163 -23.37 22.32 5.77
N GLU A 164 -22.11 22.73 5.56
CA GLU A 164 -21.78 23.86 4.69
C GLU A 164 -22.01 23.47 3.22
N ILE A 165 -21.52 22.31 2.77
CA ILE A 165 -21.79 21.77 1.42
C ILE A 165 -23.29 21.64 1.19
N ALA A 166 -24.02 21.02 2.12
CA ALA A 166 -25.46 20.83 2.04
C ALA A 166 -26.22 22.16 1.85
N SER A 167 -25.70 23.26 2.38
CA SER A 167 -26.33 24.57 2.28
C SER A 167 -26.23 25.19 0.88
N PHE A 168 -25.13 24.95 0.15
CA PHE A 168 -24.89 25.57 -1.17
C PHE A 168 -25.10 24.63 -2.36
N ILE A 169 -25.52 23.38 -2.14
CA ILE A 169 -25.86 22.45 -3.21
C ILE A 169 -27.38 22.33 -3.41
N LYS A 170 -27.79 22.01 -4.64
CA LYS A 170 -29.14 21.51 -4.93
C LYS A 170 -29.06 20.05 -5.36
N PRO A 171 -29.44 19.11 -4.48
CA PRO A 171 -29.42 17.69 -4.79
C PRO A 171 -30.44 17.29 -5.83
N HIS A 172 -30.05 16.35 -6.69
CA HIS A 172 -30.92 15.78 -7.71
C HIS A 172 -30.66 14.28 -7.87
N PRO A 173 -31.67 13.43 -8.04
CA PRO A 173 -31.46 12.01 -8.29
C PRO A 173 -30.66 11.78 -9.58
N ASN A 174 -29.68 10.88 -9.50
CA ASN A 174 -28.89 10.33 -10.60
C ASN A 174 -28.18 11.35 -11.51
N ARG A 175 -27.98 12.58 -11.02
CA ARG A 175 -27.25 13.65 -11.72
C ARG A 175 -26.40 14.46 -10.74
N LYS A 176 -25.56 15.33 -11.30
CA LYS A 176 -24.71 16.25 -10.55
C LYS A 176 -25.54 17.24 -9.71
N HIS A 177 -24.94 17.74 -8.65
CA HIS A 177 -25.48 18.85 -7.88
C HIS A 177 -25.36 20.16 -8.66
N ASP A 178 -26.35 21.04 -8.52
CA ASP A 178 -26.12 22.45 -8.86
C ASP A 178 -25.41 23.12 -7.67
N VAL A 179 -24.35 23.86 -7.93
CA VAL A 179 -23.51 24.52 -6.90
C VAL A 179 -23.78 26.03 -6.91
N ASP A 180 -24.23 26.56 -5.78
CA ASP A 180 -24.35 27.99 -5.50
C ASP A 180 -23.00 28.54 -5.02
N ALA A 181 -22.23 29.10 -5.96
CA ALA A 181 -20.89 29.58 -5.69
C ALA A 181 -20.87 30.85 -4.82
N ASP A 182 -21.92 31.66 -4.87
CA ASP A 182 -22.02 32.88 -4.08
C ASP A 182 -22.26 32.54 -2.60
N GLN A 183 -23.12 31.56 -2.34
CA GLN A 183 -23.34 31.05 -0.99
C GLN A 183 -22.08 30.35 -0.43
N ALA A 184 -21.38 29.56 -1.24
CA ALA A 184 -20.10 28.97 -0.84
C ALA A 184 -19.06 30.04 -0.47
N GLN A 185 -19.03 31.15 -1.21
CA GLN A 185 -18.16 32.28 -0.93
C GLN A 185 -18.53 32.98 0.39
N GLU A 186 -19.81 33.16 0.68
CA GLU A 186 -20.29 33.76 1.94
C GLU A 186 -19.90 32.92 3.16
N ILE A 187 -20.04 31.59 3.05
CA ILE A 187 -19.60 30.65 4.08
C ILE A 187 -18.09 30.77 4.31
N TRP A 188 -17.30 30.81 3.24
CA TRP A 188 -15.85 31.02 3.37
C TRP A 188 -15.52 32.31 4.12
N GLU A 189 -16.13 33.44 3.76
CA GLU A 189 -15.84 34.72 4.44
C GLU A 189 -16.24 34.68 5.92
N THR A 190 -17.30 33.96 6.27
CA THR A 190 -17.71 33.74 7.67
C THR A 190 -16.69 32.89 8.42
N GLU A 191 -16.24 31.79 7.83
CA GLU A 191 -15.33 30.81 8.46
C GLU A 191 -13.84 31.20 8.36
N ARG A 192 -13.51 32.21 7.56
CA ARG A 192 -12.13 32.63 7.28
C ARG A 192 -11.33 32.89 8.55
N SER A 193 -11.95 33.50 9.56
CA SER A 193 -11.26 33.83 10.82
C SER A 193 -10.94 32.59 11.66
N ASP A 194 -11.83 31.60 11.72
CA ASP A 194 -11.58 30.28 12.35
C ASP A 194 -10.47 29.53 11.62
N PHE A 195 -10.54 29.49 10.29
CA PHE A 195 -9.52 28.86 9.46
C PHE A 195 -8.12 29.48 9.68
N GLN A 196 -8.02 30.81 9.72
CA GLN A 196 -6.76 31.51 9.99
C GLN A 196 -6.20 31.21 11.39
N GLN A 197 -7.05 31.05 12.40
CA GLN A 197 -6.60 30.65 13.75
C GLN A 197 -6.02 29.25 13.77
N ARG A 198 -6.61 28.31 13.01
CA ARG A 198 -6.10 26.93 12.87
C ARG A 198 -4.75 26.89 12.17
N ILE A 199 -4.58 27.71 11.11
CA ILE A 199 -3.30 27.89 10.43
C ILE A 199 -2.25 28.48 11.39
N ALA A 200 -2.61 29.47 12.19
CA ALA A 200 -1.71 30.04 13.20
C ALA A 200 -1.30 29.01 14.26
N LEU A 201 -2.22 28.16 14.72
CA LEU A 201 -1.93 27.05 15.61
C LEU A 201 -0.98 26.03 14.96
N ALA A 202 -1.23 25.67 13.70
CA ALA A 202 -0.36 24.77 12.94
C ALA A 202 1.07 25.32 12.84
N ASP A 203 1.22 26.59 12.46
CA ASP A 203 2.52 27.26 12.38
C ASP A 203 3.24 27.29 13.74
N HIS A 204 2.50 27.47 14.84
CA HIS A 204 3.06 27.40 16.19
C HIS A 204 3.56 25.99 16.55
N LEU A 205 2.78 24.96 16.26
CA LEU A 205 3.18 23.56 16.47
C LEU A 205 4.42 23.19 15.64
N LEU A 206 4.48 23.65 14.38
CA LEU A 206 5.63 23.45 13.51
C LEU A 206 6.90 24.09 14.06
N GLU A 207 6.81 25.26 14.68
CA GLU A 207 7.95 25.90 15.33
C GLU A 207 8.43 25.11 16.55
N HIS A 208 7.51 24.58 17.37
CA HIS A 208 7.88 23.69 18.48
C HIS A 208 8.51 22.38 18.03
N ILE A 209 8.00 21.78 16.94
CA ILE A 209 8.60 20.61 16.30
C ILE A 209 10.03 20.95 15.86
N HIS A 210 10.23 22.10 15.21
CA HIS A 210 11.54 22.53 14.75
C HIS A 210 12.54 22.71 15.90
N GLN A 211 12.11 23.35 16.98
CA GLN A 211 12.93 23.61 18.16
C GLN A 211 13.19 22.34 19.00
N GLY A 212 12.47 21.24 18.74
CA GLY A 212 12.50 20.06 19.61
C GLY A 212 11.95 20.36 21.00
N ALA A 213 11.10 21.39 21.14
CA ALA A 213 10.55 21.83 22.41
C ALA A 213 9.48 20.86 22.94
N ILE A 214 8.84 20.11 22.04
CA ILE A 214 7.86 19.09 22.36
C ILE A 214 8.36 17.78 21.73
N THR A 215 8.98 16.92 22.53
CA THR A 215 9.47 15.60 22.08
C THR A 215 8.80 14.51 22.87
N ARG A 216 8.41 13.42 22.20
CA ARG A 216 7.98 12.20 22.87
C ARG A 216 9.13 11.20 22.89
N GLU A 217 9.54 10.78 24.09
CA GLU A 217 10.47 9.65 24.22
C GLU A 217 9.80 8.39 23.66
N ARG A 218 10.43 7.78 22.67
CA ARG A 218 10.01 6.46 22.19
C ARG A 218 10.53 5.40 23.14
N THR A 219 9.62 4.82 23.92
CA THR A 219 9.94 3.64 24.73
C THR A 219 10.49 2.54 23.83
N ARG A 220 11.68 2.02 24.16
CA ARG A 220 12.26 0.86 23.46
C ARG A 220 11.63 -0.42 24.01
N GLY A 221 10.59 -0.91 23.34
CA GLY A 221 9.86 -2.11 23.73
C GLY A 221 8.58 -2.26 22.92
N VAL A 222 7.84 -3.35 23.11
CA VAL A 222 6.46 -3.42 22.60
C VAL A 222 5.65 -2.48 23.49
N PRO A 223 4.98 -1.44 22.95
CA PRO A 223 4.05 -0.63 23.74
C PRO A 223 3.09 -1.57 24.47
N GLY A 224 2.71 -1.24 25.71
CA GLY A 224 1.68 -2.00 26.40
C GLY A 224 0.40 -1.92 25.56
N TRP A 225 0.07 -2.99 24.84
CA TRP A 225 -1.24 -3.11 24.23
C TRP A 225 -2.20 -3.33 25.38
N PRO A 226 -3.18 -2.44 25.62
CA PRO A 226 -4.18 -2.70 26.64
C PRO A 226 -4.81 -4.05 26.33
N PHE A 227 -5.05 -4.86 27.37
CA PHE A 227 -5.81 -6.10 27.24
C PHE A 227 -7.23 -5.74 26.80
N SER A 228 -7.46 -5.67 25.49
CA SER A 228 -8.78 -5.55 24.89
C SER A 228 -9.24 -6.91 24.38
N TYR A 229 -10.56 -7.10 24.31
CA TYR A 229 -11.14 -8.29 23.70
C TYR A 229 -10.64 -8.47 22.26
N ASP A 230 -10.53 -7.38 21.50
CA ASP A 230 -10.02 -7.41 20.12
C ASP A 230 -8.56 -7.85 20.07
N ALA A 231 -7.71 -7.37 20.98
CA ALA A 231 -6.31 -7.79 21.05
C ALA A 231 -6.18 -9.27 21.39
N MET A 232 -7.04 -9.78 22.31
CA MET A 232 -7.06 -11.19 22.67
C MET A 232 -7.56 -12.08 21.52
N ALA A 233 -8.67 -11.69 20.87
CA ALA A 233 -9.21 -12.41 19.73
C ALA A 233 -8.22 -12.41 18.55
N HIS A 234 -7.61 -11.26 18.25
CA HIS A 234 -6.57 -11.14 17.24
C HIS A 234 -5.38 -12.04 17.54
N GLN A 235 -4.89 -12.07 18.78
CA GLN A 235 -3.80 -12.98 19.18
C GLN A 235 -4.21 -14.46 19.11
N ALA A 236 -5.45 -14.80 19.45
CA ALA A 236 -5.94 -16.16 19.34
C ALA A 236 -6.00 -16.61 17.87
N LEU A 237 -6.53 -15.77 16.98
CA LEU A 237 -6.56 -16.02 15.53
C LEU A 237 -5.17 -16.11 14.92
N MET A 238 -4.23 -15.27 15.35
CA MET A 238 -2.82 -15.33 14.91
C MET A 238 -2.08 -16.59 15.36
N ARG A 239 -2.54 -17.24 16.44
CA ARG A 239 -1.98 -18.52 16.92
C ARG A 239 -2.68 -19.73 16.33
N ALA A 240 -3.91 -19.56 15.84
CA ALA A 240 -4.64 -20.59 15.13
C ALA A 240 -4.06 -20.70 13.73
N ASP A 241 -3.49 -21.88 13.42
CA ASP A 241 -2.88 -22.16 12.13
C ASP A 241 -3.84 -21.86 10.96
N GLY A 242 -3.36 -21.11 9.97
CA GLY A 242 -4.06 -20.72 8.75
C GLY A 242 -5.27 -19.79 8.91
N ALA A 243 -5.84 -19.61 10.11
CA ALA A 243 -7.11 -18.90 10.30
C ALA A 243 -7.04 -17.41 9.95
N TYR A 244 -5.99 -16.72 10.40
CA TYR A 244 -5.81 -15.30 10.11
C TYR A 244 -5.63 -15.02 8.62
N ASP A 245 -4.85 -15.87 7.94
CA ASP A 245 -4.62 -15.79 6.51
C ASP A 245 -5.90 -16.10 5.71
N ALA A 246 -6.67 -17.10 6.13
CA ALA A 246 -7.95 -17.44 5.52
C ALA A 246 -8.96 -16.28 5.60
N ILE A 247 -9.05 -15.56 6.73
CA ILE A 247 -9.88 -14.35 6.85
C ILE A 247 -9.40 -13.27 5.89
N GLY A 248 -8.07 -13.06 5.80
CA GLY A 248 -7.47 -12.10 4.89
C GLY A 248 -7.81 -12.41 3.42
N VAL A 249 -7.68 -13.67 3.01
CA VAL A 249 -8.02 -14.15 1.67
C VAL A 249 -9.50 -13.98 1.37
N ALA A 250 -10.39 -14.39 2.29
CA ALA A 250 -11.83 -14.25 2.13
C ALA A 250 -12.26 -12.77 2.01
N ARG A 251 -11.68 -11.87 2.82
CA ARG A 251 -11.91 -10.42 2.72
C ARG A 251 -11.46 -9.88 1.38
N ASP A 252 -10.26 -10.23 0.92
CA ASP A 252 -9.73 -9.73 -0.35
C ASP A 252 -10.56 -10.26 -1.54
N ALA A 253 -11.01 -11.51 -1.49
CA ALA A 253 -11.95 -12.08 -2.44
C ALA A 253 -13.29 -11.32 -2.44
N LEU A 254 -13.83 -11.00 -1.26
CA LEU A 254 -15.07 -10.23 -1.14
C LEU A 254 -14.95 -8.85 -1.78
N VAL A 255 -13.87 -8.12 -1.47
CA VAL A 255 -13.62 -6.79 -2.05
C VAL A 255 -13.49 -6.89 -3.57
N ASN A 256 -12.68 -7.81 -4.08
CA ASN A 256 -12.49 -7.99 -5.52
C ASN A 256 -13.78 -8.37 -6.26
N ARG A 257 -14.63 -9.18 -5.62
CA ARG A 257 -15.94 -9.52 -6.16
C ARG A 257 -16.96 -8.42 -6.01
N SER A 258 -16.78 -7.47 -5.10
CA SER A 258 -17.76 -6.40 -4.88
C SER A 258 -17.55 -5.22 -5.81
N ILE A 259 -16.32 -4.95 -6.26
CA ILE A 259 -15.96 -3.80 -7.11
C ILE A 259 -16.06 -4.09 -8.62
N ALA A 260 -16.22 -3.03 -9.43
CA ALA A 260 -16.20 -3.07 -10.90
C ALA A 260 -15.48 -1.84 -11.47
N ARG A 261 -14.88 -1.94 -12.66
CA ARG A 261 -14.01 -0.87 -13.24
C ARG A 261 -14.24 -0.63 -14.72
N ASP A 262 -15.44 -0.92 -15.22
CA ASP A 262 -15.75 -0.85 -16.66
C ASP A 262 -15.61 0.59 -17.20
N GLY A 263 -15.72 1.60 -16.31
CA GLY A 263 -15.57 3.02 -16.64
C GLY A 263 -14.14 3.48 -16.86
N VAL A 264 -13.14 2.77 -16.29
CA VAL A 264 -11.72 3.18 -16.30
C VAL A 264 -11.04 2.83 -17.64
N GLY A 265 -11.46 1.74 -18.30
CA GLY A 265 -10.84 1.24 -19.53
C GLY A 265 -11.42 1.79 -20.84
N ALA A 266 -12.59 2.43 -20.80
CA ALA A 266 -13.23 2.97 -22.02
C ALA A 266 -12.47 4.17 -22.62
N SER A 267 -11.62 4.84 -21.83
CA SER A 267 -10.68 5.82 -22.35
C SER A 267 -9.51 5.09 -22.98
N ARG A 268 -9.50 4.95 -24.32
CA ARG A 268 -8.33 4.43 -25.05
C ARG A 268 -7.04 5.02 -24.46
N PRO A 269 -6.01 4.21 -24.14
CA PRO A 269 -4.73 4.72 -23.70
C PRO A 269 -4.33 5.82 -24.67
N ARG A 270 -4.22 7.06 -24.18
CA ARG A 270 -3.63 8.13 -24.98
C ARG A 270 -2.25 7.62 -25.34
N THR A 271 -2.04 7.32 -26.62
CA THR A 271 -0.71 7.07 -27.16
C THR A 271 0.01 8.40 -27.08
N ASP A 272 0.61 8.67 -25.92
CA ASP A 272 1.48 9.82 -25.75
C ASP A 272 2.60 9.66 -26.79
N LYS A 273 2.59 10.55 -27.79
CA LYS A 273 3.69 10.64 -28.75
C LYS A 273 4.99 10.80 -27.97
N ALA A 274 6.05 10.13 -28.43
CA ALA A 274 7.37 10.26 -27.82
C ALA A 274 7.71 11.75 -27.67
N GLY A 275 7.98 12.15 -26.43
CA GLY A 275 8.45 13.50 -26.15
C GLY A 275 9.87 13.71 -26.70
N PRO A 276 10.35 14.97 -26.74
CA PRO A 276 11.75 15.22 -27.05
C PRO A 276 12.64 14.51 -26.02
N ARG A 277 13.78 13.98 -26.47
CA ARG A 277 14.79 13.40 -25.58
C ARG A 277 15.44 14.52 -24.75
N PRO A 278 15.57 14.38 -23.41
CA PRO A 278 16.30 15.33 -22.59
C PRO A 278 17.78 15.39 -22.98
N THR A 279 18.37 16.58 -22.85
CA THR A 279 19.82 16.78 -22.97
C THR A 279 20.56 16.15 -21.78
N PRO A 280 21.86 15.82 -21.92
CA PRO A 280 22.66 15.28 -20.80
C PRO A 280 22.63 16.15 -19.54
N GLN A 281 22.63 17.48 -19.71
CA GLN A 281 22.54 18.42 -18.59
C GLN A 281 21.19 18.32 -17.87
N GLU A 282 20.09 18.13 -18.59
CA GLU A 282 18.77 17.93 -18.00
C GLU A 282 18.65 16.59 -17.27
N VAL A 283 19.27 15.53 -17.80
CA VAL A 283 19.32 14.22 -17.12
C VAL A 283 20.11 14.33 -15.81
N ALA A 284 21.25 15.02 -15.83
CA ALA A 284 22.08 15.24 -14.66
C ALA A 284 21.40 16.12 -13.60
N ALA A 285 20.60 17.11 -14.03
CA ALA A 285 19.85 18.00 -13.15
C ALA A 285 18.54 17.37 -12.60
N HIS A 286 18.17 16.17 -13.04
CA HIS A 286 16.94 15.51 -12.59
C HIS A 286 17.06 15.03 -11.14
N ASP A 287 16.04 15.34 -10.33
CA ASP A 287 16.01 15.07 -8.89
C ASP A 287 15.69 13.61 -8.52
N GLY A 288 15.46 12.73 -9.50
CA GLY A 288 15.00 11.36 -9.27
C GLY A 288 13.54 11.23 -8.79
N GLY A 289 12.81 12.36 -8.74
CA GLY A 289 11.40 12.45 -8.45
C GLY A 289 10.94 11.82 -7.16
N GLN A 290 10.08 10.80 -7.24
CA GLN A 290 9.53 10.17 -6.04
C GLN A 290 10.61 9.37 -5.29
N TYR A 291 11.69 8.98 -5.96
CA TYR A 291 12.72 8.11 -5.40
C TYR A 291 14.14 8.67 -5.66
N PRO A 292 14.48 9.83 -5.06
CA PRO A 292 15.78 10.50 -5.28
C PRO A 292 16.97 9.61 -4.91
N ALA A 293 16.89 8.85 -3.81
CA ALA A 293 17.95 7.94 -3.37
C ALA A 293 18.23 6.84 -4.41
N ASN A 294 17.20 6.25 -5.02
CA ASN A 294 17.37 5.23 -6.06
C ASN A 294 18.00 5.81 -7.32
N TRP A 295 17.63 7.04 -7.66
CA TRP A 295 18.26 7.76 -8.77
C TRP A 295 19.74 8.04 -8.52
N VAL A 296 20.17 8.28 -7.29
CA VAL A 296 21.61 8.39 -7.00
C VAL A 296 22.27 7.00 -7.08
N LEU A 297 21.71 6.01 -6.37
CA LEU A 297 22.27 4.65 -6.27
C LEU A 297 22.41 3.94 -7.61
N ALA A 298 21.48 4.18 -8.54
CA ALA A 298 21.52 3.55 -9.85
C ALA A 298 22.78 3.89 -10.66
N GLY A 299 23.41 5.04 -10.43
CA GLY A 299 24.56 5.53 -11.21
C GLY A 299 24.22 5.96 -12.66
N PRO A 300 25.04 6.82 -13.28
CA PRO A 300 24.74 7.44 -14.58
C PRO A 300 24.55 6.43 -15.73
N ASP A 301 25.22 5.28 -15.66
CA ASP A 301 25.20 4.22 -16.68
C ASP A 301 24.04 3.23 -16.50
N TRP A 302 23.12 3.53 -15.58
CA TRP A 302 21.98 2.66 -15.31
C TRP A 302 21.10 2.43 -16.53
N ARG A 303 20.67 1.18 -16.67
CA ARG A 303 19.63 0.73 -17.58
C ARG A 303 18.57 -0.05 -16.83
N CYS A 304 17.32 0.10 -17.25
CA CYS A 304 16.21 -0.64 -16.68
C CYS A 304 16.41 -2.16 -16.84
N ALA A 305 16.41 -2.91 -15.75
CA ALA A 305 16.64 -4.36 -15.79
C ALA A 305 15.56 -5.15 -16.57
N ALA A 306 14.40 -4.53 -16.85
CA ALA A 306 13.33 -5.14 -17.65
C ALA A 306 13.32 -4.66 -19.11
N CYS A 307 13.22 -3.35 -19.34
CA CYS A 307 13.03 -2.78 -20.69
C CYS A 307 14.28 -2.13 -21.30
N ASP A 308 15.43 -2.21 -20.64
CA ASP A 308 16.74 -1.74 -21.11
C ASP A 308 16.86 -0.22 -21.40
N ARG A 309 15.80 0.55 -21.15
CA ARG A 309 15.82 2.02 -21.26
C ARG A 309 16.81 2.63 -20.27
N ASP A 310 17.57 3.62 -20.76
CA ASP A 310 18.49 4.40 -19.95
C ASP A 310 17.78 5.54 -19.18
N ARG A 311 18.53 6.32 -18.40
CA ARG A 311 17.99 7.48 -17.66
C ARG A 311 17.34 8.52 -18.57
N ALA A 312 17.90 8.79 -19.74
CA ALA A 312 17.36 9.77 -20.67
C ALA A 312 16.04 9.27 -21.29
N ASP A 313 15.96 7.97 -21.60
CA ASP A 313 14.79 7.33 -22.22
C ASP A 313 13.57 7.27 -21.30
N ILE A 314 13.76 7.24 -19.98
CA ILE A 314 12.64 7.15 -19.02
C ILE A 314 12.05 8.51 -18.64
N LEU A 315 12.76 9.61 -18.94
CA LEU A 315 12.29 10.96 -18.66
C LEU A 315 11.25 11.42 -19.69
N ARG A 316 10.15 11.97 -19.20
CA ARG A 316 9.03 12.49 -20.00
C ARG A 316 8.72 13.92 -19.57
N ARG A 317 8.21 14.77 -20.47
CA ARG A 317 7.78 16.11 -20.06
C ARG A 317 6.71 16.01 -18.97
N SER A 318 6.94 16.67 -17.84
CA SER A 318 5.94 16.70 -16.78
C SER A 318 4.82 17.67 -17.14
N ARG A 319 3.59 17.33 -16.74
CA ARG A 319 2.45 18.27 -16.77
C ARG A 319 2.34 19.10 -15.48
N LYS A 320 3.14 18.78 -14.46
CA LYS A 320 3.13 19.48 -13.17
C LYS A 320 3.93 20.77 -13.27
N SER A 321 3.35 21.89 -12.85
CA SER A 321 4.04 23.17 -12.76
C SER A 321 5.30 23.03 -11.88
N GLY A 322 6.40 23.69 -12.28
CA GLY A 322 7.67 23.66 -11.56
C GLY A 322 8.54 22.42 -11.79
N ARG A 323 8.09 21.43 -12.56
CA ARG A 323 8.91 20.26 -12.93
C ARG A 323 8.98 20.12 -14.45
N ARG A 324 10.19 20.10 -15.02
CA ARG A 324 10.36 19.94 -16.47
C ARG A 324 10.19 18.48 -16.92
N TRP A 325 10.76 17.55 -16.14
CA TRP A 325 10.81 16.13 -16.46
C TRP A 325 10.20 15.27 -15.35
N SER A 326 9.49 14.22 -15.73
CA SER A 326 8.98 13.16 -14.84
C SER A 326 9.59 11.83 -15.25
N GLY A 327 9.95 11.02 -14.27
CA GLY A 327 10.51 9.68 -14.45
C GLY A 327 11.25 9.29 -13.18
N ASP A 328 11.07 8.05 -12.76
CA ASP A 328 11.60 7.54 -11.50
C ASP A 328 12.20 6.13 -11.69
N ILE A 329 13.12 5.78 -10.80
CA ILE A 329 13.75 4.45 -10.73
C ILE A 329 13.27 3.78 -9.45
N ARG A 330 12.71 2.56 -9.58
CA ARG A 330 12.14 1.80 -8.47
C ARG A 330 12.90 0.50 -8.26
N PRO A 331 13.06 0.03 -7.01
CA PRO A 331 13.52 -1.32 -6.76
C PRO A 331 12.42 -2.30 -7.17
N HIS A 332 12.84 -3.46 -7.66
CA HIS A 332 11.99 -4.57 -8.01
C HIS A 332 12.65 -5.86 -7.56
N THR A 333 11.88 -6.67 -6.83
CA THR A 333 12.35 -7.95 -6.30
C THR A 333 12.06 -9.05 -7.30
N THR A 334 13.12 -9.69 -7.80
CA THR A 334 13.03 -10.92 -8.59
C THR A 334 13.33 -12.12 -7.69
N TYR A 335 12.54 -13.18 -7.82
CA TYR A 335 12.69 -14.38 -7.01
C TYR A 335 13.41 -15.48 -7.78
N LEU A 336 14.35 -16.14 -7.11
CA LEU A 336 15.05 -17.31 -7.62
C LEU A 336 14.35 -18.55 -7.08
N TYR A 337 13.93 -19.42 -7.98
CA TYR A 337 13.23 -20.65 -7.67
C TYR A 337 14.20 -21.83 -7.69
N GLY A 338 14.07 -22.71 -6.70
CA GLY A 338 14.80 -23.97 -6.62
C GLY A 338 13.86 -25.14 -6.41
N PRO A 339 14.38 -26.38 -6.51
CA PRO A 339 13.60 -27.57 -6.23
C PRO A 339 13.08 -27.51 -4.80
N CYS A 340 11.81 -27.84 -4.64
CA CYS A 340 11.21 -28.05 -3.34
C CYS A 340 11.94 -29.20 -2.61
N PRO A 341 12.31 -29.04 -1.33
CA PRO A 341 12.76 -30.16 -0.50
C PRO A 341 11.68 -31.24 -0.47
N THR A 342 12.04 -32.51 -0.34
CA THR A 342 11.14 -33.69 -0.43
C THR A 342 9.88 -33.67 0.45
N SER A 343 9.75 -32.71 1.37
CA SER A 343 8.61 -32.52 2.26
C SER A 343 7.58 -31.47 1.83
N CYS A 344 7.77 -30.72 0.74
CA CYS A 344 6.78 -29.71 0.30
C CYS A 344 6.01 -30.17 -0.95
N GLN A 345 4.75 -29.76 -1.07
CA GLN A 345 3.88 -30.11 -2.20
C GLN A 345 3.99 -29.12 -3.38
N ALA A 346 4.83 -28.08 -3.26
CA ALA A 346 4.99 -27.07 -4.30
C ALA A 346 5.98 -27.51 -5.38
N ASP A 347 5.66 -27.25 -6.64
CA ASP A 347 6.54 -27.56 -7.79
C ASP A 347 7.89 -26.82 -7.71
N ALA A 348 7.91 -25.64 -7.08
CA ALA A 348 9.11 -24.86 -6.84
C ALA A 348 8.99 -24.00 -5.59
N VAL A 349 10.11 -23.82 -4.89
CA VAL A 349 10.21 -22.92 -3.73
C VAL A 349 11.15 -21.76 -4.04
N VAL A 350 10.83 -20.58 -3.53
CA VAL A 350 11.76 -19.46 -3.58
C VAL A 350 12.92 -19.77 -2.62
N VAL A 351 14.14 -19.75 -3.17
CA VAL A 351 15.39 -20.01 -2.42
C VAL A 351 16.17 -18.74 -2.13
N ALA A 352 15.97 -17.70 -2.93
CA ALA A 352 16.60 -16.40 -2.78
C ALA A 352 15.78 -15.33 -3.52
N HIS A 353 16.10 -14.07 -3.28
CA HIS A 353 15.61 -12.96 -4.08
C HIS A 353 16.75 -12.01 -4.42
N GLU A 354 16.60 -11.29 -5.52
CA GLU A 354 17.49 -10.20 -5.92
C GLU A 354 16.68 -8.92 -6.06
N SER A 355 17.23 -7.81 -5.59
CA SER A 355 16.68 -6.49 -5.86
C SER A 355 17.36 -5.88 -7.07
N ARG A 356 16.58 -5.50 -8.08
CA ARG A 356 17.06 -4.83 -9.29
C ARG A 356 16.34 -3.49 -9.46
N PHE A 357 16.99 -2.52 -10.08
CA PHE A 357 16.34 -1.25 -10.40
C PHE A 357 15.63 -1.32 -11.76
N ILE A 358 14.36 -0.94 -11.79
CA ILE A 358 13.53 -0.82 -12.99
C ILE A 358 12.96 0.59 -13.12
N CYS A 359 12.55 0.95 -14.34
CA CYS A 359 11.87 2.22 -14.56
C CYS A 359 10.43 2.21 -13.98
N ASP A 360 9.94 3.38 -13.64
CA ASP A 360 8.56 3.60 -13.15
C ASP A 360 7.48 3.02 -14.07
N CYS A 361 7.71 3.03 -15.39
CA CYS A 361 6.75 2.46 -16.34
C CYS A 361 6.65 0.93 -16.25
N CYS A 362 7.77 0.21 -16.08
CA CYS A 362 7.76 -1.24 -15.87
C CYS A 362 7.06 -1.58 -14.54
N ALA A 363 7.40 -0.82 -13.48
CA ALA A 363 6.81 -1.03 -12.17
C ALA A 363 5.28 -0.79 -12.14
N SER A 364 4.77 0.03 -13.07
CA SER A 364 3.36 0.39 -13.15
C SER A 364 2.49 -0.61 -13.93
N LEU A 365 3.06 -1.61 -14.60
CA LEU A 365 2.28 -2.53 -15.46
C LEU A 365 1.19 -3.30 -14.70
N LEU A 366 1.50 -3.84 -13.50
CA LEU A 366 0.49 -4.50 -12.66
C LEU A 366 -0.56 -3.52 -12.11
N GLY A 367 -0.12 -2.32 -11.73
CA GLY A 367 -1.03 -1.26 -11.30
C GLY A 367 -2.00 -0.88 -12.42
N TRP A 368 -1.49 -0.83 -13.66
CA TRP A 368 -2.29 -0.61 -14.86
C TRP A 368 -3.28 -1.77 -15.09
N LEU A 369 -2.85 -3.03 -15.05
CA LEU A 369 -3.77 -4.18 -15.19
C LEU A 369 -4.89 -4.12 -14.16
N ARG A 370 -4.55 -3.89 -12.88
CA ARG A 370 -5.55 -3.73 -11.80
C ARG A 370 -6.46 -2.51 -12.01
N SER A 371 -6.00 -1.46 -12.69
CA SER A 371 -6.86 -0.32 -13.05
C SER A 371 -7.89 -0.67 -14.11
N GLN A 372 -7.57 -1.62 -15.00
CA GLN A 372 -8.47 -2.08 -16.05
C GLN A 372 -9.44 -3.15 -15.55
N GLU A 373 -8.97 -4.04 -14.65
CA GLU A 373 -9.74 -5.21 -14.20
C GLU A 373 -9.69 -5.36 -12.69
N ALA A 374 -10.87 -5.36 -12.08
CA ALA A 374 -11.05 -5.71 -10.67
C ALA A 374 -10.57 -7.15 -10.41
N GLY A 375 -9.68 -7.33 -9.45
CA GLY A 375 -9.19 -8.65 -9.04
C GLY A 375 -8.19 -9.32 -9.99
N ALA A 376 -7.74 -8.67 -11.08
CA ALA A 376 -6.85 -9.30 -12.08
C ALA A 376 -5.47 -9.76 -11.57
N ALA A 377 -5.04 -9.35 -10.37
CA ALA A 377 -3.85 -9.90 -9.73
C ALA A 377 -3.84 -9.60 -8.22
N PRO A 378 -3.58 -10.59 -7.34
CA PRO A 378 -3.37 -10.36 -5.91
C PRO A 378 -2.25 -9.33 -5.66
N ARG A 379 -2.34 -8.59 -4.55
CA ARG A 379 -1.39 -7.51 -4.22
C ARG A 379 0.07 -8.01 -4.08
N ALA A 380 0.26 -9.23 -3.61
CA ALA A 380 1.56 -9.87 -3.39
C ALA A 380 2.29 -10.29 -4.68
N LEU A 381 1.62 -10.18 -5.83
CA LEU A 381 2.13 -10.64 -7.11
C LEU A 381 3.15 -9.65 -7.70
N GLY A 382 4.30 -10.17 -8.14
CA GLY A 382 5.29 -9.43 -8.90
C GLY A 382 5.51 -10.08 -10.26
N LEU A 383 5.38 -9.31 -11.34
CA LEU A 383 5.82 -9.74 -12.67
C LEU A 383 7.33 -9.98 -12.64
N THR A 384 7.83 -10.99 -13.34
CA THR A 384 9.27 -11.12 -13.56
C THR A 384 9.77 -10.00 -14.47
N LEU A 385 11.09 -9.77 -14.48
CA LEU A 385 11.70 -8.83 -15.44
C LEU A 385 11.39 -9.21 -16.89
N GLU A 386 11.33 -10.51 -17.18
CA GLU A 386 10.99 -11.02 -18.51
C GLU A 386 9.53 -10.77 -18.85
N ASP A 387 8.60 -11.00 -17.91
CA ASP A 387 7.19 -10.67 -18.13
C ASP A 387 7.02 -9.18 -18.45
N MET A 388 7.66 -8.29 -17.68
CA MET A 388 7.60 -6.85 -17.93
C MET A 388 8.12 -6.47 -19.33
N ARG A 389 9.18 -7.15 -19.80
CA ARG A 389 9.78 -6.96 -21.12
C ARG A 389 8.84 -7.42 -22.24
N LEU A 390 8.18 -8.57 -22.06
CA LEU A 390 7.31 -9.17 -23.08
C LEU A 390 5.90 -8.56 -23.11
N CYS A 391 5.44 -8.00 -22.00
CA CYS A 391 4.09 -7.50 -21.84
C CYS A 391 3.92 -6.00 -22.16
N SER A 392 4.94 -5.34 -22.71
CA SER A 392 4.80 -3.93 -23.09
C SER A 392 5.70 -3.51 -24.23
N ASP A 393 5.20 -2.58 -25.06
CA ASP A 393 6.03 -1.84 -25.99
C ASP A 393 6.70 -0.66 -25.26
N ALA A 394 8.03 -0.77 -25.11
CA ALA A 394 8.89 0.22 -24.49
C ALA A 394 9.53 1.11 -25.57
N GLY A 395 9.08 2.37 -25.66
CA GLY A 395 9.79 3.39 -26.44
C GLY A 395 10.44 4.46 -25.56
N PRO A 396 11.41 5.21 -26.11
CA PRO A 396 12.04 6.33 -25.43
C PRO A 396 11.03 7.46 -25.20
N ASN A 397 11.14 8.12 -24.05
CA ASN A 397 10.44 9.34 -23.69
C ASN A 397 8.90 9.26 -23.81
N ARG A 398 8.33 8.05 -23.67
CA ARG A 398 6.89 7.77 -23.60
C ARG A 398 6.56 6.73 -22.52
N GLN A 399 5.28 6.62 -22.17
CA GLN A 399 4.82 5.51 -21.32
C GLN A 399 4.92 4.19 -22.08
N HIS A 400 5.05 3.10 -21.34
CA HIS A 400 4.85 1.76 -21.89
C HIS A 400 3.44 1.64 -22.43
N ILE A 401 3.31 1.00 -23.59
CA ILE A 401 2.01 0.58 -24.12
C ILE A 401 1.86 -0.88 -23.72
N PRO A 402 1.02 -1.19 -22.71
CA PRO A 402 0.90 -2.56 -22.22
C PRO A 402 0.14 -3.43 -23.22
N ASP A 403 0.58 -4.68 -23.38
CA ASP A 403 -0.17 -5.74 -24.04
C ASP A 403 -1.06 -6.42 -22.99
N LEU A 404 -2.36 -6.14 -23.05
CA LEU A 404 -3.33 -6.58 -22.04
C LEU A 404 -3.42 -8.12 -21.96
N GLU A 405 -3.40 -8.80 -23.10
CA GLU A 405 -3.53 -10.26 -23.14
C GLU A 405 -2.30 -10.91 -22.51
N ARG A 406 -1.11 -10.46 -22.90
CA ARG A 406 0.14 -10.96 -22.30
C ARG A 406 0.23 -10.64 -20.82
N LEU A 407 -0.19 -9.44 -20.39
CA LEU A 407 -0.22 -9.10 -18.97
C LEU A 407 -1.15 -10.01 -18.17
N ARG A 408 -2.32 -10.37 -18.70
CA ARG A 408 -3.23 -11.33 -18.05
C ARG A 408 -2.58 -12.70 -17.93
N THR A 409 -1.96 -13.19 -19.00
CA THR A 409 -1.26 -14.49 -18.97
C THR A 409 -0.13 -14.49 -17.96
N ALA A 410 0.69 -13.45 -17.93
CA ALA A 410 1.79 -13.31 -16.97
C ALA A 410 1.28 -13.18 -15.53
N ALA A 411 0.20 -12.43 -15.30
CA ALA A 411 -0.42 -12.31 -13.98
C ALA A 411 -0.95 -13.67 -13.49
N ALA A 412 -1.67 -14.42 -14.33
CA ALA A 412 -2.16 -15.75 -13.98
C ALA A 412 -1.02 -16.75 -13.71
N ALA A 413 0.10 -16.65 -14.44
CA ALA A 413 1.29 -17.47 -14.19
C ALA A 413 1.95 -17.11 -12.84
N ALA A 414 2.09 -15.82 -12.55
CA ALA A 414 2.66 -15.35 -11.30
C ALA A 414 1.76 -15.66 -10.08
N GLU A 415 0.45 -15.81 -10.27
CA GLU A 415 -0.48 -16.20 -9.21
C GLU A 415 -0.21 -17.62 -8.73
N LYS A 416 0.14 -18.54 -9.64
CA LYS A 416 0.50 -19.93 -9.30
C LYS A 416 1.71 -20.03 -8.37
N VAL A 417 2.63 -19.05 -8.43
CA VAL A 417 3.84 -19.03 -7.59
C VAL A 417 3.72 -18.09 -6.38
N ALA A 418 2.63 -17.34 -6.26
CA ALA A 418 2.38 -16.43 -5.15
C ALA A 418 2.45 -17.13 -3.77
N PRO A 419 1.91 -18.35 -3.58
CA PRO A 419 2.08 -19.08 -2.31
C PRO A 419 3.54 -19.32 -1.94
N SER A 420 4.41 -19.65 -2.91
CA SER A 420 5.85 -19.83 -2.68
C SER A 420 6.55 -18.53 -2.28
N ILE A 421 6.13 -17.39 -2.84
CA ILE A 421 6.63 -16.06 -2.47
C ILE A 421 6.16 -15.69 -1.06
N THR A 422 4.88 -15.91 -0.73
CA THR A 422 4.34 -15.65 0.61
C THR A 422 5.04 -16.50 1.66
N ALA A 423 5.20 -17.81 1.42
CA ALA A 423 5.93 -18.71 2.31
C ALA A 423 7.41 -18.30 2.47
N TYR A 424 8.02 -17.76 1.41
CA TYR A 424 9.36 -17.20 1.48
C TYR A 424 9.44 -15.97 2.38
N HIS A 425 8.54 -15.01 2.21
CA HIS A 425 8.50 -13.81 3.06
C HIS A 425 8.14 -14.13 4.50
N GLY A 426 7.27 -15.12 4.75
CA GLY A 426 6.99 -15.63 6.10
C GLY A 426 8.27 -16.16 6.76
N ARG A 427 9.02 -17.03 6.07
CA ARG A 427 10.32 -17.53 6.54
C ARG A 427 11.32 -16.40 6.76
N LEU A 428 11.40 -15.45 5.83
CA LEU A 428 12.30 -14.30 5.92
C LEU A 428 11.94 -13.40 7.10
N ALA A 429 10.66 -13.11 7.35
CA ALA A 429 10.20 -12.28 8.45
C ALA A 429 10.54 -12.91 9.82
N VAL A 430 10.29 -14.22 9.96
CA VAL A 430 10.66 -15.00 11.16
C VAL A 430 12.17 -15.00 11.37
N ALA A 431 12.96 -14.97 10.30
CA ALA A 431 14.42 -14.95 10.35
C ALA A 431 15.01 -13.55 10.66
N ILE A 432 14.43 -12.48 10.11
CA ILE A 432 14.94 -11.10 10.25
C ILE A 432 14.80 -10.59 11.69
N ALA A 433 13.70 -10.88 12.38
CA ALA A 433 13.45 -10.30 13.70
C ALA A 433 14.47 -10.74 14.77
N PRO A 434 14.85 -12.04 14.87
CA PRO A 434 15.96 -12.48 15.71
C PRO A 434 17.29 -11.82 15.34
N ARG A 435 17.59 -11.70 14.03
CA ARG A 435 18.83 -11.05 13.55
C ARG A 435 18.90 -9.58 13.96
N GLN A 436 17.84 -8.80 13.73
CA GLN A 436 17.80 -7.39 14.14
C GLN A 436 17.95 -7.24 15.66
N THR A 437 17.29 -8.11 16.42
CA THR A 437 17.41 -8.14 17.88
C THR A 437 18.84 -8.47 18.32
N TYR A 438 19.49 -9.42 17.65
CA TYR A 438 20.89 -9.76 17.89
C TYR A 438 21.81 -8.56 17.66
N HIS A 439 21.74 -7.91 16.50
CA HIS A 439 22.56 -6.72 16.20
C HIS A 439 22.26 -5.56 17.15
N TYR A 440 21.01 -5.39 17.58
CA TYR A 440 20.63 -4.40 18.57
C TYR A 440 21.36 -4.61 19.91
N PHE A 441 21.35 -5.84 20.44
CA PHE A 441 22.02 -6.13 21.70
C PHE A 441 23.54 -6.11 21.57
N LEU A 442 24.07 -6.49 20.41
CA LEU A 442 25.49 -6.35 20.11
C LEU A 442 25.92 -4.88 20.07
N GLY A 443 25.12 -3.99 19.50
CA GLY A 443 25.38 -2.55 19.52
C GLY A 443 25.33 -1.93 20.92
N ARG A 444 24.58 -2.53 21.86
CA ARG A 444 24.54 -2.10 23.27
C ARG A 444 25.75 -2.56 24.09
N LYS A 445 26.28 -3.75 23.80
CA LYS A 445 27.48 -4.28 24.42
C LYS A 445 28.41 -4.84 23.33
N PRO A 446 29.17 -3.96 22.66
CA PRO A 446 30.07 -4.37 21.59
C PRO A 446 31.02 -5.49 22.06
N GLY A 447 31.09 -6.58 21.30
CA GLY A 447 31.93 -7.75 21.61
C GLY A 447 31.35 -8.77 22.59
N ASP A 448 30.22 -8.48 23.26
CA ASP A 448 29.55 -9.42 24.16
C ASP A 448 28.46 -10.24 23.42
N TRP A 449 28.93 -11.17 22.59
CA TRP A 449 28.07 -12.03 21.78
C TRP A 449 27.17 -12.93 22.63
N ALA A 450 27.66 -13.36 23.80
CA ALA A 450 26.92 -14.21 24.72
C ALA A 450 25.72 -13.48 25.32
N PHE A 451 25.88 -12.20 25.67
CA PHE A 451 24.78 -11.34 26.06
C PHE A 451 23.75 -11.21 24.94
N ALA A 452 24.17 -10.85 23.73
CA ALA A 452 23.23 -10.68 22.61
C ALA A 452 22.41 -11.95 22.33
N TRP A 453 23.05 -13.13 22.33
CA TRP A 453 22.34 -14.40 22.13
C TRP A 453 21.40 -14.75 23.29
N ARG A 454 21.81 -14.51 24.53
CA ARG A 454 20.95 -14.75 25.71
C ARG A 454 19.68 -13.92 25.65
N GLU A 455 19.77 -12.65 25.23
CA GLU A 455 18.60 -11.80 25.09
C GLU A 455 17.68 -12.23 23.92
N VAL A 456 18.26 -12.61 22.78
CA VAL A 456 17.51 -13.15 21.64
C VAL A 456 16.77 -14.44 22.05
N VAL A 457 17.46 -15.39 22.68
CA VAL A 457 16.84 -16.64 23.17
C VAL A 457 15.79 -16.35 24.25
N GLY A 458 16.05 -15.42 25.18
CA GLY A 458 15.09 -15.04 26.21
C GLY A 458 13.79 -14.44 25.65
N ARG A 459 13.87 -13.76 24.49
CA ARG A 459 12.75 -13.11 23.80
C ARG A 459 11.99 -14.07 22.87
N TYR A 460 12.69 -14.89 22.10
CA TYR A 460 12.08 -15.73 21.06
C TYR A 460 11.98 -17.21 21.44
N GLY A 461 12.75 -17.68 22.42
CA GLY A 461 12.80 -19.08 22.87
C GLY A 461 11.57 -19.51 23.67
N ARG A 462 10.75 -18.58 24.19
CA ARG A 462 9.50 -18.91 24.90
C ARG A 462 8.31 -19.21 23.98
N MET A 463 8.50 -19.08 22.66
CA MET A 463 7.40 -19.29 21.69
C MET A 463 7.17 -20.77 21.36
N SER A 464 8.08 -21.66 21.74
CA SER A 464 8.01 -23.11 21.54
C SER A 464 7.87 -23.78 22.91
N GLN A 465 6.66 -24.23 23.24
CA GLN A 465 6.45 -25.00 24.48
C GLN A 465 7.30 -26.28 24.44
N GLY A 466 8.18 -26.46 25.44
CA GLY A 466 8.99 -27.66 25.61
C GLY A 466 10.37 -27.66 24.94
N GLU A 467 10.79 -26.57 24.28
CA GLU A 467 12.15 -26.47 23.70
C GLU A 467 13.20 -26.19 24.80
N THR A 468 14.34 -26.88 24.75
CA THR A 468 15.48 -26.58 25.65
C THR A 468 16.16 -25.26 25.26
N LEU A 469 16.87 -24.63 26.19
CA LEU A 469 17.61 -23.39 25.89
C LEU A 469 18.66 -23.55 24.79
N ASP A 470 19.28 -24.73 24.68
CA ASP A 470 20.27 -25.02 23.63
C ASP A 470 19.60 -25.22 22.27
N ALA A 471 18.46 -25.94 22.22
CA ALA A 471 17.67 -26.08 20.99
C ALA A 471 17.16 -24.71 20.50
N ALA A 472 16.66 -23.86 21.42
CA ALA A 472 16.25 -22.50 21.09
C ALA A 472 17.43 -21.66 20.56
N ARG A 473 18.63 -21.80 21.13
CA ARG A 473 19.84 -21.12 20.66
C ARG A 473 20.21 -21.55 19.24
N ASP A 474 20.21 -22.85 18.96
CA ASP A 474 20.57 -23.39 17.64
C ASP A 474 19.53 -23.01 16.57
N ARG A 475 18.25 -23.00 16.94
CA ARG A 475 17.18 -22.48 16.07
C ARG A 475 17.40 -21.00 15.74
N MET A 476 17.72 -20.16 16.73
CA MET A 476 17.95 -18.72 16.50
C MET A 476 19.20 -18.45 15.66
N ARG A 477 20.27 -19.24 15.83
CA ARG A 477 21.45 -19.20 14.94
C ARG A 477 21.10 -19.58 13.51
N THR A 478 20.31 -20.63 13.34
CA THR A 478 19.82 -21.08 12.04
C THR A 478 19.00 -20.00 11.35
N LEU A 479 18.06 -19.37 12.09
CA LEU A 479 17.26 -18.26 11.57
C LEU A 479 18.10 -17.04 11.21
N THR A 480 19.09 -16.68 12.02
CA THR A 480 19.98 -15.54 11.73
C THR A 480 20.83 -15.81 10.49
N SER A 481 21.40 -17.01 10.36
CA SER A 481 22.13 -17.44 9.16
C SER A 481 21.22 -17.50 7.92
N LEU A 482 19.97 -17.92 8.08
CA LEU A 482 18.98 -17.84 7.01
C LEU A 482 18.74 -16.39 6.59
N ALA A 483 18.56 -15.46 7.54
CA ALA A 483 18.39 -14.04 7.23
C ALA A 483 19.62 -13.45 6.52
N ASP A 484 20.83 -13.83 6.91
CA ASP A 484 22.06 -13.36 6.27
C ASP A 484 22.21 -13.86 4.84
N ARG A 485 21.79 -15.10 4.57
CA ARG A 485 21.75 -15.64 3.20
C ARG A 485 20.65 -15.00 2.35
N LEU A 486 19.46 -14.81 2.93
CA LEU A 486 18.29 -14.36 2.19
C LEU A 486 18.21 -12.84 2.01
N ALA A 487 18.79 -12.08 2.93
CA ALA A 487 18.78 -10.61 2.94
C ALA A 487 20.10 -10.10 3.53
N PRO A 488 21.22 -10.25 2.80
CA PRO A 488 22.52 -9.77 3.26
C PRO A 488 22.44 -8.28 3.61
N LEU A 489 23.15 -7.88 4.67
CA LEU A 489 23.23 -6.49 5.06
C LEU A 489 24.10 -5.75 4.03
N ASP A 490 23.48 -5.03 3.10
CA ASP A 490 24.23 -4.19 2.16
C ASP A 490 24.97 -3.08 2.93
N SER A 491 26.29 -3.27 3.07
CA SER A 491 27.36 -2.33 3.44
C SER A 491 27.12 -1.31 4.57
N GLY A 492 27.44 -1.73 5.79
CA GLY A 492 27.88 -0.91 6.94
C GLY A 492 28.49 -1.82 8.03
N PRO A 493 29.49 -1.34 8.79
CA PRO A 493 30.88 -1.77 8.65
C PRO A 493 31.12 -3.28 8.89
N THR A 494 31.85 -3.87 7.93
CA THR A 494 32.59 -5.17 7.97
C THR A 494 31.75 -6.45 8.06
N PRO A 495 31.93 -7.42 7.13
CA PRO A 495 31.44 -8.78 7.33
C PRO A 495 32.14 -9.41 8.55
N LEU A 496 31.38 -10.20 9.33
CA LEU A 496 31.96 -11.08 10.34
C LEU A 496 32.98 -12.03 9.68
N PRO A 497 34.10 -12.37 10.35
CA PRO A 497 34.93 -13.48 9.91
C PRO A 497 34.08 -14.76 9.91
N SER A 498 33.97 -15.39 8.74
CA SER A 498 33.38 -16.72 8.61
C SER A 498 34.19 -17.72 9.45
N PRO A 499 33.55 -18.59 10.26
CA PRO A 499 34.24 -19.77 10.76
C PRO A 499 34.50 -20.67 9.54
N GLN A 500 35.74 -20.63 9.05
CA GLN A 500 36.34 -21.44 7.97
C GLN A 500 35.35 -22.30 7.14
N GLY A 501 35.06 -21.82 5.93
CA GLY A 501 34.45 -22.60 4.85
C GLY A 501 33.04 -22.12 4.51
N SER A 502 32.92 -21.32 3.45
CA SER A 502 31.63 -21.17 2.77
C SER A 502 31.19 -22.55 2.26
N PRO A 503 29.98 -23.03 2.58
CA PRO A 503 29.53 -24.33 2.12
C PRO A 503 29.37 -24.33 0.60
N SER A 504 29.80 -25.41 -0.05
CA SER A 504 29.61 -25.62 -1.48
C SER A 504 28.12 -25.69 -1.83
N ALA A 505 27.76 -25.44 -3.10
CA ALA A 505 26.39 -25.64 -3.61
C ALA A 505 25.84 -27.07 -3.38
N GLU A 506 26.73 -28.03 -3.10
CA GLU A 506 26.40 -29.43 -2.78
C GLU A 506 26.07 -29.60 -1.29
N ALA A 507 26.83 -28.94 -0.39
CA ALA A 507 26.51 -28.86 1.03
C ALA A 507 25.20 -28.09 1.30
N ILE A 508 24.88 -27.10 0.46
CA ILE A 508 23.61 -26.35 0.49
C ILE A 508 22.42 -27.27 0.13
N ARG A 509 22.59 -28.17 -0.85
CA ARG A 509 21.56 -29.13 -1.24
C ARG A 509 21.34 -30.22 -0.18
N ALA A 510 22.43 -30.72 0.43
CA ALA A 510 22.34 -31.68 1.54
C ALA A 510 21.65 -31.08 2.79
N PHE A 511 21.91 -29.81 3.12
CA PHE A 511 21.30 -29.11 4.25
C PHE A 511 19.78 -28.91 4.11
N SER A 512 19.30 -28.62 2.88
CA SER A 512 17.87 -28.46 2.58
C SER A 512 17.07 -29.75 2.79
N ALA A 513 17.69 -30.92 2.59
CA ALA A 513 17.04 -32.21 2.71
C ALA A 513 16.93 -32.72 4.18
N ASP A 514 17.87 -32.34 5.05
CA ASP A 514 18.02 -32.98 6.37
C ASP A 514 17.48 -32.14 7.55
N VAL A 515 17.39 -30.81 7.38
CA VAL A 515 17.03 -29.86 8.46
C VAL A 515 15.62 -29.26 8.28
N LEU A 516 15.19 -28.97 7.05
CA LEU A 516 13.86 -28.43 6.79
C LEU A 516 12.70 -29.32 7.30
N PRO A 517 12.79 -30.67 7.27
CA PRO A 517 11.74 -31.54 7.83
C PRO A 517 11.69 -31.56 9.37
N ARG A 518 12.74 -31.09 10.07
CA ARG A 518 12.87 -31.19 11.54
C ARG A 518 12.39 -29.93 12.28
N ILE A 519 12.11 -28.87 11.55
CA ILE A 519 11.46 -27.68 12.09
C ILE A 519 9.96 -27.90 11.88
N ASN A 520 9.18 -27.89 12.96
CA ASN A 520 7.72 -28.00 12.87
C ASN A 520 7.19 -26.68 12.29
N TRP A 521 6.95 -26.67 10.97
CA TRP A 521 6.43 -25.54 10.22
C TRP A 521 4.90 -25.58 10.18
N GLY A 522 4.28 -25.77 11.35
CA GLY A 522 2.85 -25.50 11.52
C GLY A 522 2.51 -24.15 10.92
#